data_AF-X5MM96-F1
#
_entry.id   AF-X5MM96-F1
#
_cell.length_a   1.000
_cell.length_b   1.000
_cell.length_c   1.000
_cell.angle_alpha   90.00
_cell.angle_beta   90.00
_cell.angle_gamma   90.00
#
_symmetry.space_group_name_H-M   'P 1'
#
loop_
_entity.id
_entity.type
_entity.pdbx_description
1 polymer ?
#
loop_
_entity_poly.entity_id
_entity_poly.type
_entity_poly.pdbx_seq_one_letter_code
_entity_poly.pdbx_strand_id
1 'polypeptide(L)'
;MVKKRAVFVASAHAMKKVPGGQQICTREYIEAITHAGFNLAYSTFEPANSLTAKITRRIDRQPYRYFVPKNTAAEVIRLCNQNDTRTVFLNVADLAPIAEDLKQHDPNLEIIMLSHGLGSVDYLHEIRTQNWGSHFTGLRTSQVHFLGQQIVEECRQRRWIDAVICLAPFEAEIERWLGVKRILQISRTVVRDELDWQPLDGQIGFVGRLDHPPNLEGLRLVLQEMTKRNASDIDVRIIGLPGDVGDKLAKQFPFATYLGSLPDEALREEAASWTCSINPLFCYARGASTKLAVMLGWGVPVLTTPEGMRGYSWPGGPPATADTPGAFADAALAIARQPAVREKAHAKTLMALATPYTIDMAAQAISEFMSVKQAEPAHIGKR
;
A
#
# COMPACT_ATOMS: atom_id res chain seq x y z
N MET A 1 26.47 3.15 -20.84
CA MET A 1 25.16 3.38 -21.51
C MET A 1 24.65 4.76 -21.15
N VAL A 2 24.11 5.50 -22.12
CA VAL A 2 23.46 6.80 -21.84
C VAL A 2 22.17 6.54 -21.06
N LYS A 3 22.05 7.10 -19.84
CA LYS A 3 20.83 6.95 -19.03
C LYS A 3 19.66 7.67 -19.72
N LYS A 4 18.50 7.02 -19.80
CA LYS A 4 17.26 7.62 -20.33
C LYS A 4 16.81 8.71 -19.37
N ARG A 5 16.44 9.89 -19.84
CA ARG A 5 15.92 10.95 -18.95
C ARG A 5 14.42 10.76 -18.73
N ALA A 6 13.90 11.10 -17.56
CA ALA A 6 12.47 11.08 -17.26
C ALA A 6 12.11 12.13 -16.19
N VAL A 7 10.84 12.51 -16.11
CA VAL A 7 10.30 13.33 -15.01
C VAL A 7 9.55 12.44 -14.03
N PHE A 8 9.86 12.54 -12.74
CA PHE A 8 9.16 11.88 -11.65
C PHE A 8 8.30 12.90 -10.89
N VAL A 9 6.99 12.69 -10.87
CA VAL A 9 6.02 13.61 -10.28
C VAL A 9 5.49 13.02 -8.98
N ALA A 10 5.60 13.73 -7.86
CA ALA A 10 5.15 13.25 -6.56
C ALA A 10 4.68 14.40 -5.65
N SER A 11 3.95 14.08 -4.58
CA SER A 11 3.70 15.07 -3.53
C SER A 11 4.99 15.33 -2.75
N ALA A 12 5.19 16.56 -2.27
CA ALA A 12 6.33 16.90 -1.42
C ALA A 12 6.36 16.06 -0.13
N HIS A 13 5.20 15.67 0.40
CA HIS A 13 5.09 14.77 1.54
C HIS A 13 5.67 13.38 1.25
N ALA A 14 5.41 12.80 0.07
CA ALA A 14 5.93 11.50 -0.32
C ALA A 14 7.46 11.49 -0.50
N MET A 15 8.07 12.67 -0.73
CA MET A 15 9.51 12.85 -0.87
C MET A 15 10.24 13.09 0.47
N LYS A 16 9.51 13.19 1.60
CA LYS A 16 10.13 13.39 2.92
C LYS A 16 10.94 12.16 3.33
N LYS A 17 12.05 12.39 4.05
CA LYS A 17 12.91 11.33 4.58
C LYS A 17 12.28 10.52 5.71
N VAL A 18 11.34 11.10 6.44
CA VAL A 18 10.67 10.45 7.58
C VAL A 18 9.92 9.21 7.06
N PRO A 19 10.16 8.02 7.62
CA PRO A 19 9.57 6.79 7.13
C PRO A 19 8.06 6.79 7.36
N GLY A 20 7.32 6.67 6.27
CA GLY A 20 5.90 6.37 6.24
C GLY A 20 5.64 5.44 5.06
N GLY A 21 4.45 4.82 5.01
CA GLY A 21 4.20 3.77 4.03
C GLY A 21 4.35 4.26 2.58
N GLN A 22 3.86 5.47 2.30
CA GLN A 22 3.98 6.11 0.99
C GLN A 22 5.42 6.53 0.69
N GLN A 23 6.15 7.05 1.68
CA GLN A 23 7.54 7.50 1.53
C GLN A 23 8.47 6.34 1.21
N ILE A 24 8.32 5.21 1.91
CA ILE A 24 9.11 4.00 1.66
C ILE A 24 8.84 3.50 0.24
N CYS A 25 7.57 3.39 -0.16
CA CYS A 25 7.22 2.94 -1.51
C CYS A 25 7.71 3.92 -2.60
N THR A 26 7.64 5.23 -2.35
CA THR A 26 8.17 6.25 -3.27
C THR A 26 9.67 6.11 -3.46
N ARG A 27 10.42 5.88 -2.37
CA ARG A 27 11.88 5.66 -2.42
C ARG A 27 12.21 4.38 -3.20
N GLU A 28 11.51 3.28 -2.93
CA GLU A 28 11.68 2.02 -3.66
C GLU A 28 11.45 2.21 -5.17
N TYR A 29 10.40 2.94 -5.57
CA TYR A 29 10.18 3.25 -6.99
C TYR A 29 11.31 4.10 -7.58
N ILE A 30 11.76 5.14 -6.90
CA ILE A 30 12.86 6.00 -7.36
C ILE A 30 14.14 5.17 -7.55
N GLU A 31 14.48 4.33 -6.59
CA GLU A 31 15.64 3.45 -6.63
C GLU A 31 15.54 2.44 -7.79
N ALA A 32 14.42 1.72 -7.91
CA ALA A 32 14.19 0.75 -8.98
C ALA A 32 14.20 1.39 -10.37
N ILE A 33 13.57 2.56 -10.55
CA ILE A 33 13.57 3.28 -11.83
C ILE A 33 14.98 3.79 -12.17
N THR A 34 15.74 4.27 -11.18
CA THR A 34 17.12 4.71 -11.38
C THR A 34 18.04 3.55 -11.75
N HIS A 35 17.88 2.39 -11.09
CA HIS A 35 18.59 1.15 -11.42
C HIS A 35 18.18 0.61 -12.81
N ALA A 36 16.95 0.86 -13.25
CA ALA A 36 16.47 0.54 -14.60
C ALA A 36 17.08 1.45 -15.69
N GLY A 37 18.02 2.32 -15.34
CA GLY A 37 18.78 3.14 -16.29
C GLY A 37 18.18 4.52 -16.58
N PHE A 38 17.25 4.99 -15.74
CA PHE A 38 16.70 6.34 -15.86
C PHE A 38 17.49 7.38 -15.04
N ASN A 39 17.52 8.62 -15.53
CA ASN A 39 17.96 9.82 -14.82
C ASN A 39 16.73 10.70 -14.58
N LEU A 40 16.37 10.91 -13.32
CA LEU A 40 15.10 11.52 -12.93
C LEU A 40 15.25 13.02 -12.62
N ALA A 41 14.44 13.84 -13.28
CA ALA A 41 14.11 15.18 -12.82
C ALA A 41 12.84 15.12 -11.96
N TYR A 42 12.78 15.88 -10.87
CA TYR A 42 11.67 15.79 -9.91
C TYR A 42 10.72 16.98 -10.06
N SER A 43 9.41 16.69 -10.14
CA SER A 43 8.33 17.67 -10.01
C SER A 43 7.56 17.38 -8.73
N THR A 44 7.66 18.27 -7.74
CA THR A 44 6.96 18.11 -6.47
C THR A 44 5.83 19.11 -6.33
N PHE A 45 4.70 18.68 -5.77
CA PHE A 45 3.59 19.57 -5.44
C PHE A 45 3.16 19.43 -3.98
N GLU A 46 2.60 20.50 -3.43
CA GLU A 46 1.90 20.47 -2.15
C GLU A 46 0.40 20.39 -2.41
N PRO A 47 -0.32 19.42 -1.82
CA PRO A 47 -1.77 19.35 -1.95
C PRO A 47 -2.44 20.64 -1.47
N ALA A 48 -3.54 21.04 -2.13
CA ALA A 48 -4.27 22.25 -1.77
C ALA A 48 -4.91 22.12 -0.37
N ASN A 49 -4.20 22.63 0.64
CA ASN A 49 -4.58 22.53 2.05
C ASN A 49 -5.25 23.79 2.61
N SER A 50 -5.50 24.80 1.77
CA SER A 50 -6.21 26.02 2.18
C SER A 50 -7.61 25.70 2.71
N LEU A 51 -8.11 26.53 3.62
CA LEU A 51 -9.48 26.40 4.15
C LEU A 51 -10.51 26.41 3.01
N THR A 52 -10.29 27.27 2.00
CA THR A 52 -11.12 27.31 0.79
C THR A 52 -11.11 25.99 0.04
N ALA A 53 -9.95 25.37 -0.19
CA ALA A 53 -9.87 24.06 -0.87
C ALA A 53 -10.54 22.94 -0.06
N LYS A 54 -10.47 22.99 1.28
CA LYS A 54 -11.19 22.04 2.15
C LYS A 54 -12.71 22.22 2.06
N ILE A 55 -13.18 23.46 2.06
CA ILE A 55 -14.60 23.80 1.91
C ILE A 55 -15.09 23.39 0.51
N THR A 56 -14.36 23.73 -0.55
CA THR A 56 -14.68 23.33 -1.93
C THR A 56 -14.76 21.82 -2.05
N ARG A 57 -13.78 21.06 -1.53
CA ARG A 57 -13.82 19.59 -1.53
C ARG A 57 -14.99 19.00 -0.75
N ARG A 58 -15.53 19.73 0.22
CA ARG A 58 -16.70 19.30 1.00
C ARG A 58 -18.01 19.59 0.27
N ILE A 59 -18.10 20.72 -0.43
CA ILE A 59 -19.29 21.16 -1.16
C ILE A 59 -19.41 20.47 -2.52
N ASP A 60 -18.31 20.46 -3.29
CA ASP A 60 -18.20 19.81 -4.59
C ASP A 60 -17.23 18.63 -4.48
N ARG A 61 -17.77 17.48 -4.07
CA ARG A 61 -17.00 16.24 -3.89
C ARG A 61 -16.69 15.63 -5.26
N GLN A 62 -15.70 16.17 -5.96
CA GLN A 62 -15.16 15.59 -7.19
C GLN A 62 -13.97 14.69 -6.86
N PRO A 63 -13.96 13.42 -7.30
CA PRO A 63 -12.79 12.56 -7.23
C PRO A 63 -11.57 13.21 -7.87
N TYR A 64 -10.43 13.20 -7.17
CA TYR A 64 -9.09 13.59 -7.67
C TYR A 64 -8.87 15.05 -8.07
N ARG A 65 -9.90 15.77 -8.55
CA ARG A 65 -9.82 17.09 -9.19
C ARG A 65 -9.16 18.18 -8.34
N TYR A 66 -9.42 18.17 -7.03
CA TYR A 66 -8.99 19.24 -6.12
C TYR A 66 -7.73 18.90 -5.32
N PHE A 67 -7.12 17.75 -5.58
CA PHE A 67 -5.93 17.33 -4.84
C PHE A 67 -4.65 17.93 -5.44
N VAL A 68 -4.55 17.96 -6.76
CA VAL A 68 -3.37 18.41 -7.50
C VAL A 68 -3.51 19.89 -7.91
N PRO A 69 -2.52 20.76 -7.62
CA PRO A 69 -2.54 22.14 -8.07
C PRO A 69 -2.63 22.26 -9.59
N LYS A 70 -3.41 23.23 -10.10
CA LYS A 70 -3.66 23.41 -11.53
C LYS A 70 -2.39 23.67 -12.37
N ASN A 71 -1.35 24.23 -11.77
CA ASN A 71 -0.08 24.51 -12.43
C ASN A 71 0.85 23.29 -12.53
N THR A 72 0.49 22.15 -11.91
CA THR A 72 1.36 20.96 -11.88
C THR A 72 1.65 20.43 -13.28
N ALA A 73 0.66 20.36 -14.18
CA ALA A 73 0.88 19.91 -15.55
C ALA A 73 1.85 20.81 -16.31
N ALA A 74 1.69 22.13 -16.20
CA ALA A 74 2.58 23.11 -16.84
C ALA A 74 4.04 22.99 -16.34
N GLU A 75 4.22 22.74 -15.04
CA GLU A 75 5.54 22.53 -14.46
C GLU A 75 6.20 21.23 -14.95
N VAL A 76 5.42 20.14 -15.05
CA VAL A 76 5.91 18.87 -15.62
C VAL A 76 6.32 19.05 -17.08
N ILE A 77 5.52 19.75 -17.88
CA ILE A 77 5.84 20.09 -19.28
C ILE A 77 7.15 20.88 -19.37
N ARG A 78 7.32 21.90 -18.52
CA ARG A 78 8.55 22.70 -18.45
C ARG A 78 9.77 21.81 -18.18
N LEU A 79 9.67 20.91 -17.21
CA LEU A 79 10.74 19.97 -16.87
C LEU A 79 11.02 18.96 -17.99
N CYS A 80 10.00 18.45 -18.67
CA CYS A 80 10.16 17.58 -19.85
C CYS A 80 10.98 18.28 -20.94
N ASN A 81 10.65 19.53 -21.26
CA ASN A 81 11.35 20.32 -22.27
C ASN A 81 12.79 20.65 -21.85
N GLN A 82 13.02 21.04 -20.59
CA GLN A 82 14.35 21.34 -20.06
C GLN A 82 15.29 20.12 -20.05
N ASN A 83 14.73 18.94 -19.83
CA ASN A 83 15.51 17.70 -19.73
C ASN A 83 15.53 16.91 -21.05
N ASP A 84 14.87 17.37 -22.10
CA ASP A 84 14.72 16.63 -23.37
C ASP A 84 14.24 15.19 -23.13
N THR A 85 13.10 15.05 -22.47
CA THR A 85 12.49 13.74 -22.19
C THR A 85 11.01 13.71 -22.57
N ARG A 86 10.57 12.52 -22.97
CA ARG A 86 9.18 12.18 -23.22
C ARG A 86 8.60 11.20 -22.20
N THR A 87 9.33 10.85 -21.14
CA THR A 87 8.86 9.86 -20.15
C THR A 87 8.49 10.55 -18.85
N VAL A 88 7.27 10.30 -18.36
CA VAL A 88 6.74 10.85 -17.11
C VAL A 88 6.26 9.72 -16.21
N PHE A 89 6.77 9.68 -14.98
CA PHE A 89 6.29 8.80 -13.91
C PHE A 89 5.40 9.59 -12.95
N LEU A 90 4.13 9.21 -12.84
CA LEU A 90 3.15 9.78 -11.91
C LEU A 90 3.09 8.93 -10.64
N ASN A 91 3.65 9.43 -9.54
CA ASN A 91 3.74 8.70 -8.28
C ASN A 91 2.48 8.89 -7.43
N VAL A 92 1.51 7.98 -7.60
CA VAL A 92 0.13 7.89 -7.06
C VAL A 92 -0.99 8.17 -8.06
N ALA A 93 -2.11 7.45 -7.91
CA ALA A 93 -3.32 7.64 -8.70
C ALA A 93 -3.93 9.06 -8.60
N ASP A 94 -3.67 9.81 -7.53
CA ASP A 94 -4.17 11.17 -7.38
C ASP A 94 -3.62 12.14 -8.46
N LEU A 95 -2.51 11.78 -9.11
CA LEU A 95 -1.91 12.52 -10.22
C LEU A 95 -2.53 12.16 -11.58
N ALA A 96 -3.34 11.11 -11.68
CA ALA A 96 -3.92 10.68 -12.94
C ALA A 96 -4.69 11.79 -13.70
N PRO A 97 -5.39 12.76 -13.06
CA PRO A 97 -6.06 13.85 -13.78
C PRO A 97 -5.13 14.71 -14.65
N ILE A 98 -3.85 14.89 -14.30
CA ILE A 98 -2.96 15.73 -15.11
C ILE A 98 -2.53 15.05 -16.40
N ALA A 99 -2.74 13.72 -16.54
CA ALA A 99 -2.33 12.98 -17.73
C ALA A 99 -3.01 13.48 -19.01
N GLU A 100 -4.27 13.93 -18.91
CA GLU A 100 -5.00 14.54 -20.03
C GLU A 100 -4.31 15.82 -20.52
N ASP A 101 -4.03 16.74 -19.60
CA ASP A 101 -3.35 18.01 -19.93
C ASP A 101 -1.96 17.77 -20.53
N LEU A 102 -1.22 16.79 -20.01
CA LEU A 102 0.09 16.39 -20.54
C LEU A 102 -0.02 15.86 -21.97
N LYS A 103 -0.97 14.95 -22.24
CA LYS A 103 -1.18 14.37 -23.57
C LYS A 103 -1.72 15.36 -24.59
N GLN A 104 -2.52 16.34 -24.17
CA GLN A 104 -2.98 17.41 -25.03
C GLN A 104 -1.84 18.34 -25.46
N HIS A 105 -0.85 18.56 -24.57
CA HIS A 105 0.34 19.33 -24.90
C HIS A 105 1.30 18.57 -25.82
N ASP A 106 1.58 17.31 -25.51
CA ASP A 106 2.45 16.46 -26.32
C ASP A 106 1.90 15.01 -26.33
N PRO A 107 1.23 14.60 -27.42
CA PRO A 107 0.67 13.25 -27.55
C PRO A 107 1.71 12.13 -27.45
N ASN A 108 2.99 12.44 -27.70
CA ASN A 108 4.09 11.49 -27.69
C ASN A 108 4.68 11.26 -26.30
N LEU A 109 4.26 12.01 -25.27
CA LEU A 109 4.67 11.74 -23.89
C LEU A 109 4.26 10.32 -23.50
N GLU A 110 5.18 9.50 -23.05
CA GLU A 110 4.90 8.25 -22.39
C GLU A 110 4.61 8.50 -20.90
N ILE A 111 3.36 8.25 -20.50
CA ILE A 111 2.92 8.46 -19.12
C ILE A 111 2.75 7.13 -18.41
N ILE A 112 3.55 6.90 -17.36
CA ILE A 112 3.52 5.73 -16.50
C ILE A 112 3.00 6.13 -15.13
N MET A 113 1.91 5.51 -14.68
CA MET A 113 1.41 5.74 -13.33
C MET A 113 1.94 4.66 -12.38
N LEU A 114 2.40 5.07 -11.20
CA LEU A 114 2.78 4.18 -10.10
C LEU A 114 1.57 4.15 -9.16
N SER A 115 0.85 3.03 -9.12
CA SER A 115 -0.54 3.02 -8.60
C SER A 115 -0.63 3.42 -7.12
N HIS A 116 0.23 2.85 -6.25
CA HIS A 116 0.05 2.88 -4.78
C HIS A 116 -1.34 2.40 -4.30
N GLY A 117 -2.06 1.71 -5.19
CA GLY A 117 -3.45 1.28 -5.04
C GLY A 117 -4.49 2.31 -5.50
N LEU A 118 -5.73 1.85 -5.56
CA LEU A 118 -6.86 2.58 -6.12
C LEU A 118 -7.71 3.24 -5.03
N GLY A 119 -8.11 4.49 -5.25
CA GLY A 119 -8.96 5.22 -4.32
C GLY A 119 -10.37 4.63 -4.20
N SER A 120 -10.92 4.11 -5.30
CA SER A 120 -12.23 3.44 -5.32
C SER A 120 -12.28 2.18 -4.43
N VAL A 121 -11.21 1.38 -4.41
CA VAL A 121 -11.11 0.15 -3.58
C VAL A 121 -11.15 0.50 -2.10
N ASP A 122 -10.36 1.48 -1.69
CA ASP A 122 -10.33 1.95 -0.30
C ASP A 122 -11.66 2.58 0.12
N TYR A 123 -12.26 3.39 -0.75
CA TYR A 123 -13.54 4.02 -0.45
C TYR A 123 -14.69 3.00 -0.38
N LEU A 124 -14.69 1.98 -1.24
CA LEU A 124 -15.64 0.85 -1.14
C LEU A 124 -15.52 0.17 0.23
N HIS A 125 -14.30 -0.03 0.70
CA HIS A 125 -14.06 -0.61 2.01
C HIS A 125 -14.49 0.34 3.14
N GLU A 126 -14.21 1.64 3.05
CA GLU A 126 -14.66 2.66 4.00
C GLU A 126 -16.20 2.65 4.13
N ILE A 127 -16.94 2.64 3.03
CA ILE A 127 -18.41 2.64 3.08
C ILE A 127 -18.98 1.30 3.58
N ARG A 128 -18.29 0.18 3.35
CA ARG A 128 -18.69 -1.15 3.86
C ARG A 128 -18.49 -1.26 5.38
N THR A 129 -17.43 -0.64 5.89
CA THR A 129 -17.02 -0.76 7.30
C THR A 129 -17.50 0.39 8.18
N GLN A 130 -18.30 1.30 7.62
CA GLN A 130 -18.96 2.34 8.39
C GLN A 130 -19.78 1.75 9.53
N ASN A 131 -19.71 2.44 10.68
CA ASN A 131 -20.36 2.02 11.93
C ASN A 131 -19.91 0.64 12.43
N TRP A 132 -18.67 0.23 12.14
CA TRP A 132 -18.08 -1.00 12.66
C TRP A 132 -18.75 -2.29 12.16
N GLY A 133 -19.62 -2.19 11.14
CA GLY A 133 -20.23 -3.33 10.46
C GLY A 133 -19.27 -3.97 9.44
N SER A 134 -19.57 -5.22 9.06
CA SER A 134 -18.91 -5.92 7.94
C SER A 134 -19.76 -5.96 6.67
N HIS A 135 -20.94 -5.33 6.71
CA HIS A 135 -21.97 -5.38 5.68
C HIS A 135 -22.35 -3.97 5.24
N PHE A 136 -22.89 -3.86 4.03
CA PHE A 136 -23.43 -2.62 3.48
C PHE A 136 -24.76 -2.22 4.15
N THR A 137 -24.75 -1.95 5.44
CA THR A 137 -25.92 -1.48 6.18
C THR A 137 -25.88 0.04 6.30
N GLY A 138 -27.02 0.69 6.02
CA GLY A 138 -27.14 2.15 6.15
C GLY A 138 -26.35 2.97 5.12
N LEU A 139 -26.08 2.43 3.93
CA LEU A 139 -25.43 3.17 2.84
C LEU A 139 -26.29 4.38 2.41
N ARG A 140 -25.66 5.55 2.34
CA ARG A 140 -26.30 6.76 1.79
C ARG A 140 -26.18 6.76 0.27
N THR A 141 -27.21 7.21 -0.44
CA THR A 141 -27.20 7.39 -1.91
C THR A 141 -26.00 8.22 -2.38
N SER A 142 -25.63 9.26 -1.62
CA SER A 142 -24.46 10.09 -1.93
C SER A 142 -23.14 9.32 -1.92
N GLN A 143 -23.02 8.27 -1.10
CA GLN A 143 -21.82 7.44 -1.03
C GLN A 143 -21.70 6.52 -2.23
N VAL A 144 -22.81 5.86 -2.59
CA VAL A 144 -22.89 5.03 -3.80
C VAL A 144 -22.61 5.87 -5.03
N HIS A 145 -23.20 7.07 -5.12
CA HIS A 145 -22.96 7.99 -6.22
C HIS A 145 -21.49 8.42 -6.31
N PHE A 146 -20.87 8.79 -5.19
CA PHE A 146 -19.46 9.18 -5.17
C PHE A 146 -18.53 8.03 -5.58
N LEU A 147 -18.79 6.80 -5.11
CA LEU A 147 -18.03 5.62 -5.55
C LEU A 147 -18.17 5.40 -7.06
N GLY A 148 -19.38 5.50 -7.60
CA GLY A 148 -19.62 5.42 -9.04
C GLY A 148 -18.86 6.48 -9.82
N GLN A 149 -18.87 7.74 -9.34
CA GLN A 149 -18.07 8.82 -9.92
C GLN A 149 -16.57 8.51 -9.88
N GLN A 150 -16.05 7.98 -8.76
CA GLN A 150 -14.62 7.60 -8.66
C GLN A 150 -14.24 6.57 -9.71
N ILE A 151 -15.03 5.51 -9.89
CA ILE A 151 -14.77 4.46 -10.88
C ILE A 151 -14.80 5.03 -12.30
N VAL A 152 -15.80 5.85 -12.63
CA VAL A 152 -15.92 6.48 -13.96
C VAL A 152 -14.73 7.40 -14.24
N GLU A 153 -14.33 8.22 -13.27
CA GLU A 153 -13.17 9.10 -13.41
C GLU A 153 -11.87 8.32 -13.53
N GLU A 154 -11.69 7.25 -12.75
CA GLU A 154 -10.53 6.36 -12.89
C GLU A 154 -10.45 5.80 -14.32
N CYS A 155 -11.54 5.24 -14.85
CA CYS A 155 -11.61 4.76 -16.25
C CYS A 155 -11.28 5.87 -17.26
N ARG A 156 -11.85 7.07 -17.09
CA ARG A 156 -11.63 8.21 -17.98
C ARG A 156 -10.15 8.60 -18.03
N GLN A 157 -9.49 8.62 -16.87
CA GLN A 157 -8.08 8.98 -16.74
C GLN A 157 -7.15 7.93 -17.39
N ARG A 158 -7.48 6.63 -17.31
CA ARG A 158 -6.64 5.55 -17.88
C ARG A 158 -6.49 5.66 -19.41
N ARG A 159 -7.39 6.35 -20.10
CA ARG A 159 -7.26 6.65 -21.54
C ARG A 159 -5.99 7.44 -21.89
N TRP A 160 -5.53 8.28 -20.96
CA TRP A 160 -4.38 9.16 -21.12
C TRP A 160 -3.09 8.58 -20.53
N ILE A 161 -3.18 7.46 -19.81
CA ILE A 161 -2.06 6.77 -19.19
C ILE A 161 -1.64 5.60 -20.09
N ASP A 162 -0.35 5.50 -20.39
CA ASP A 162 0.15 4.46 -21.29
C ASP A 162 0.51 3.17 -20.57
N ALA A 163 0.88 3.27 -19.30
CA ALA A 163 1.20 2.12 -18.46
C ALA A 163 0.90 2.38 -16.99
N VAL A 164 0.60 1.31 -16.25
CA VAL A 164 0.53 1.33 -14.79
C VAL A 164 1.50 0.30 -14.22
N ILE A 165 2.26 0.70 -13.19
CA ILE A 165 3.05 -0.20 -12.37
C ILE A 165 2.29 -0.44 -11.06
N CYS A 166 1.83 -1.67 -10.87
CA CYS A 166 1.10 -2.14 -9.70
C CYS A 166 2.03 -2.82 -8.70
N LEU A 167 1.68 -2.78 -7.41
CA LEU A 167 2.41 -3.52 -6.39
C LEU A 167 1.85 -4.92 -6.24
N ALA A 168 0.54 -5.09 -6.35
CA ALA A 168 -0.12 -6.37 -6.10
C ALA A 168 -0.82 -6.94 -7.35
N PRO A 169 -0.93 -8.28 -7.48
CA PRO A 169 -1.61 -8.90 -8.62
C PRO A 169 -3.07 -8.47 -8.79
N PHE A 170 -3.85 -8.35 -7.71
CA PHE A 170 -5.25 -7.94 -7.81
C PHE A 170 -5.39 -6.49 -8.33
N GLU A 171 -4.44 -5.60 -8.03
CA GLU A 171 -4.43 -4.24 -8.57
C GLU A 171 -4.24 -4.25 -10.09
N ALA A 172 -3.38 -5.15 -10.59
CA ALA A 172 -3.20 -5.34 -12.03
C ALA A 172 -4.51 -5.75 -12.71
N GLU A 173 -5.28 -6.68 -12.11
CA GLU A 173 -6.59 -7.06 -12.66
C GLU A 173 -7.58 -5.89 -12.69
N ILE A 174 -7.63 -5.09 -11.61
CA ILE A 174 -8.52 -3.92 -11.58
C ILE A 174 -8.07 -2.87 -12.59
N GLU A 175 -6.78 -2.60 -12.73
CA GLU A 175 -6.26 -1.66 -13.72
C GLU A 175 -6.55 -2.11 -15.17
N ARG A 176 -6.53 -3.43 -15.47
CA ARG A 176 -7.01 -3.96 -16.76
C ARG A 176 -8.48 -3.63 -16.98
N TRP A 177 -9.30 -3.85 -15.95
CA TRP A 177 -10.73 -3.53 -16.01
C TRP A 177 -10.98 -2.02 -16.20
N LEU A 178 -10.17 -1.16 -15.58
CA LEU A 178 -10.20 0.30 -15.77
C LEU A 178 -9.69 0.75 -17.16
N GLY A 179 -9.17 -0.15 -17.98
CA GLY A 179 -8.82 0.11 -19.38
C GLY A 179 -7.41 0.64 -19.61
N VAL A 180 -6.46 0.39 -18.71
CA VAL A 180 -5.05 0.72 -18.97
C VAL A 180 -4.49 -0.12 -20.13
N LYS A 181 -3.61 0.48 -20.93
CA LYS A 181 -3.04 -0.16 -22.13
C LYS A 181 -1.97 -1.21 -21.81
N ARG A 182 -1.12 -0.93 -20.80
CA ARG A 182 0.00 -1.80 -20.39
C ARG A 182 0.07 -1.83 -18.88
N ILE A 183 0.45 -2.99 -18.33
CA ILE A 183 0.59 -3.19 -16.89
C ILE A 183 1.87 -3.93 -16.61
N LEU A 184 2.58 -3.46 -15.59
CA LEU A 184 3.65 -4.19 -14.94
C LEU A 184 3.28 -4.40 -13.47
N GLN A 185 3.40 -5.62 -12.97
CA GLN A 185 3.38 -5.87 -11.53
C GLN A 185 4.82 -6.04 -11.06
N ILE A 186 5.21 -5.29 -10.05
CA ILE A 186 6.48 -5.50 -9.32
C ILE A 186 6.18 -5.74 -7.86
N SER A 187 6.97 -6.59 -7.22
CA SER A 187 6.86 -6.83 -5.78
C SER A 187 7.68 -5.80 -5.01
N ARG A 188 7.31 -5.58 -3.75
CA ARG A 188 8.08 -4.75 -2.85
C ARG A 188 9.25 -5.52 -2.26
N THR A 189 10.26 -4.76 -1.86
CA THR A 189 11.43 -5.27 -1.16
C THR A 189 11.17 -5.39 0.33
N VAL A 190 11.89 -6.31 0.99
CA VAL A 190 11.96 -6.41 2.45
C VAL A 190 13.40 -6.17 2.86
N VAL A 191 13.62 -5.13 3.67
CA VAL A 191 14.94 -4.81 4.22
C VAL A 191 15.16 -5.67 5.45
N ARG A 192 16.24 -6.46 5.47
CA ARG A 192 16.63 -7.26 6.64
C ARG A 192 17.37 -6.39 7.64
N ASP A 193 16.89 -6.43 8.88
CA ASP A 193 17.41 -5.69 10.03
C ASP A 193 16.93 -6.43 11.28
N GLU A 194 17.44 -7.65 11.43
CA GLU A 194 16.94 -8.63 12.40
C GLU A 194 17.11 -8.13 13.84
N LEU A 195 16.09 -8.37 14.66
CA LEU A 195 16.14 -8.12 16.09
C LEU A 195 16.80 -9.29 16.81
N ASP A 196 17.37 -9.02 17.98
CA ASP A 196 17.60 -10.07 18.98
C ASP A 196 16.24 -10.47 19.56
N TRP A 197 15.56 -11.37 18.85
CA TRP A 197 14.20 -11.77 19.15
C TRP A 197 14.16 -12.65 20.42
N GLN A 198 13.55 -12.11 21.48
CA GLN A 198 13.46 -12.69 22.82
C GLN A 198 11.99 -12.76 23.25
N PRO A 199 11.20 -13.71 22.71
CA PRO A 199 9.75 -13.71 22.87
C PRO A 199 9.32 -13.97 24.32
N LEU A 200 8.42 -13.14 24.83
CA LEU A 200 7.68 -13.36 26.07
C LEU A 200 6.40 -14.14 25.75
N ASP A 201 6.18 -15.25 26.46
CA ASP A 201 4.99 -16.09 26.25
C ASP A 201 3.69 -15.29 26.36
N GLY A 202 2.73 -15.58 25.46
CA GLY A 202 1.43 -14.92 25.45
C GLY A 202 1.41 -13.51 24.82
N GLN A 203 2.55 -12.90 24.48
CA GLN A 203 2.58 -11.54 23.94
C GLN A 203 2.45 -11.54 22.41
N ILE A 204 1.43 -10.87 21.87
CA ILE A 204 1.16 -10.77 20.43
C ILE A 204 1.18 -9.29 20.03
N GLY A 205 1.93 -8.92 18.99
CA GLY A 205 2.03 -7.55 18.54
C GLY A 205 1.14 -7.19 17.35
N PHE A 206 0.57 -5.99 17.37
CA PHE A 206 -0.08 -5.37 16.21
C PHE A 206 0.44 -3.96 16.00
N VAL A 207 0.82 -3.63 14.77
CA VAL A 207 1.21 -2.27 14.36
C VAL A 207 0.34 -1.81 13.20
N GLY A 208 -0.41 -0.72 13.40
CA GLY A 208 -1.27 -0.21 12.35
C GLY A 208 -1.92 1.13 12.67
N ARG A 209 -2.23 1.90 11.62
CA ARG A 209 -3.14 3.03 11.72
C ARG A 209 -4.54 2.50 12.03
N LEU A 210 -5.11 2.91 13.16
CA LEU A 210 -6.45 2.54 13.62
C LEU A 210 -7.55 3.39 12.96
N ASP A 211 -7.19 4.46 12.27
CA ASP A 211 -8.09 5.21 11.37
C ASP A 211 -8.04 4.71 9.92
N HIS A 212 -7.21 3.69 9.62
CA HIS A 212 -7.28 2.99 8.36
C HIS A 212 -8.25 1.81 8.51
N PRO A 213 -9.43 1.82 7.85
CA PRO A 213 -10.49 0.87 8.19
C PRO A 213 -10.12 -0.63 8.02
N PRO A 214 -9.33 -1.06 7.01
CA PRO A 214 -8.87 -2.45 6.90
C PRO A 214 -8.11 -2.95 8.11
N ASN A 215 -7.24 -2.11 8.68
CA ASN A 215 -6.48 -2.45 9.88
C ASN A 215 -7.40 -2.60 11.09
N LEU A 216 -8.31 -1.64 11.30
CA LEU A 216 -9.21 -1.62 12.44
C LEU A 216 -10.22 -2.77 12.40
N GLU A 217 -10.87 -2.99 11.25
CA GLU A 217 -11.81 -4.09 11.06
C GLU A 217 -11.11 -5.42 11.31
N GLY A 218 -9.95 -5.62 10.69
CA GLY A 218 -9.12 -6.81 10.84
C GLY A 218 -8.78 -7.15 12.27
N LEU A 219 -8.17 -6.18 12.98
CA LEU A 219 -7.81 -6.34 14.38
C LEU A 219 -9.02 -6.65 15.24
N ARG A 220 -10.12 -5.91 15.08
CA ARG A 220 -11.34 -6.11 15.86
C ARG A 220 -11.93 -7.50 15.66
N LEU A 221 -12.02 -7.98 14.41
CA LEU A 221 -12.55 -9.31 14.11
C LEU A 221 -11.73 -10.40 14.81
N VAL A 222 -10.40 -10.28 14.81
CA VAL A 222 -9.52 -11.22 15.52
C VAL A 222 -9.71 -11.14 17.04
N LEU A 223 -9.76 -9.93 17.62
CA LEU A 223 -9.99 -9.77 19.07
C LEU A 223 -11.35 -10.35 19.50
N GLN A 224 -12.39 -10.19 18.69
CA GLN A 224 -13.69 -10.81 18.95
C GLN A 224 -13.61 -12.34 18.94
N GLU A 225 -12.89 -12.92 17.99
CA GLU A 225 -12.69 -14.37 17.90
C GLU A 225 -11.80 -14.91 19.02
N MET A 226 -10.80 -14.16 19.47
CA MET A 226 -9.99 -14.48 20.66
C MET A 226 -10.82 -14.45 21.94
N THR A 227 -11.76 -13.51 22.07
CA THR A 227 -12.69 -13.45 23.21
C THR A 227 -13.52 -14.72 23.32
N LYS A 228 -14.01 -15.25 22.20
CA LYS A 228 -14.77 -16.52 22.15
C LYS A 228 -13.94 -17.75 22.57
N ARG A 229 -12.62 -17.63 22.57
CA ARG A 229 -11.64 -18.69 22.88
C ARG A 229 -10.98 -18.52 24.26
N ASN A 230 -11.51 -17.63 25.10
CA ASN A 230 -11.00 -17.32 26.43
C ASN A 230 -9.50 -16.99 26.44
N ALA A 231 -9.09 -16.03 25.61
CA ALA A 231 -7.71 -15.54 25.52
C ALA A 231 -7.27 -14.65 26.71
N SER A 232 -7.70 -14.97 27.93
CA SER A 232 -7.40 -14.16 29.13
C SER A 232 -5.93 -14.24 29.59
N ASP A 233 -5.20 -15.23 29.09
CA ASP A 233 -3.76 -15.47 29.29
C ASP A 233 -2.87 -14.76 28.24
N ILE A 234 -3.47 -14.03 27.30
CA ILE A 234 -2.77 -13.37 26.18
C ILE A 234 -2.65 -11.87 26.46
N ASP A 235 -1.57 -11.26 25.98
CA ASP A 235 -1.43 -9.79 25.93
C ASP A 235 -1.25 -9.34 24.47
N VAL A 236 -2.31 -8.80 23.88
CA VAL A 236 -2.26 -8.21 22.53
C VAL A 236 -1.80 -6.76 22.63
N ARG A 237 -0.56 -6.50 22.22
CA ARG A 237 0.12 -5.20 22.21
C ARG A 237 -0.29 -4.40 20.96
N ILE A 238 -1.11 -3.38 21.14
CA ILE A 238 -1.63 -2.55 20.04
C ILE A 238 -0.84 -1.25 19.96
N ILE A 239 -0.13 -1.06 18.85
CA ILE A 239 0.61 0.17 18.54
C ILE A 239 -0.02 0.84 17.32
N GLY A 240 -0.42 2.10 17.48
CA GLY A 240 -1.15 2.79 16.43
C GLY A 240 -1.74 4.12 16.85
N LEU A 241 -2.30 4.84 15.88
CA LEU A 241 -3.06 6.08 16.08
C LEU A 241 -4.40 5.96 15.33
N PRO A 242 -5.47 6.64 15.77
CA PRO A 242 -5.53 7.59 16.88
C PRO A 242 -5.73 6.93 18.25
N GLY A 243 -5.40 7.69 19.31
CA GLY A 243 -5.46 7.26 20.71
C GLY A 243 -6.83 6.81 21.17
N ASP A 244 -7.87 7.58 20.86
CA ASP A 244 -9.23 7.31 21.32
C ASP A 244 -9.79 5.99 20.78
N VAL A 245 -9.37 5.57 19.59
CA VAL A 245 -9.74 4.27 19.01
C VAL A 245 -8.98 3.13 19.71
N GLY A 246 -7.68 3.31 19.96
CA GLY A 246 -6.86 2.35 20.70
C GLY A 246 -7.39 2.11 22.12
N ASP A 247 -7.69 3.19 22.85
CA ASP A 247 -8.26 3.13 24.20
C ASP A 247 -9.61 2.40 24.23
N LYS A 248 -10.46 2.61 23.22
CA LYS A 248 -11.75 1.90 23.09
C LYS A 248 -11.54 0.41 22.89
N LEU A 249 -10.58 0.01 22.06
CA LEU A 249 -10.26 -1.40 21.85
C LEU A 249 -9.77 -2.05 23.15
N ALA A 250 -8.81 -1.43 23.86
CA ALA A 250 -8.30 -1.96 25.13
C ALA A 250 -9.39 -2.07 26.21
N LYS A 251 -10.32 -1.10 26.27
CA LYS A 251 -11.49 -1.18 27.17
C LYS A 251 -12.46 -2.30 26.80
N GLN A 252 -12.61 -2.58 25.50
CA GLN A 252 -13.53 -3.61 25.00
C GLN A 252 -12.95 -5.02 25.15
N PHE A 253 -11.64 -5.18 25.03
CA PHE A 253 -10.94 -6.47 25.06
C PHE A 253 -9.88 -6.45 26.17
N PRO A 254 -10.17 -6.98 27.38
CA PRO A 254 -9.28 -6.85 28.55
C PRO A 254 -7.88 -7.47 28.41
N PHE A 255 -7.68 -8.34 27.42
CA PHE A 255 -6.40 -8.95 27.07
C PHE A 255 -5.63 -8.15 26.01
N ALA A 256 -6.09 -6.94 25.66
CA ALA A 256 -5.43 -6.06 24.71
C ALA A 256 -4.89 -4.81 25.42
N THR A 257 -3.59 -4.56 25.28
CA THR A 257 -2.91 -3.39 25.82
C THR A 257 -2.62 -2.40 24.71
N TYR A 258 -3.18 -1.18 24.81
CA TYR A 258 -2.87 -0.10 23.87
C TYR A 258 -1.66 0.71 24.33
N LEU A 259 -0.67 0.87 23.44
CA LEU A 259 0.62 1.51 23.75
C LEU A 259 0.80 2.89 23.10
N GLY A 260 -0.20 3.40 22.38
CA GLY A 260 -0.04 4.65 21.64
C GLY A 260 0.74 4.47 20.33
N SER A 261 1.37 5.56 19.88
CA SER A 261 2.43 5.51 18.88
C SER A 261 3.78 5.40 19.56
N LEU A 262 4.63 4.47 19.12
CA LEU A 262 6.02 4.36 19.57
C LEU A 262 6.97 4.96 18.53
N PRO A 263 8.06 5.63 18.95
CA PRO A 263 9.22 5.88 18.09
C PRO A 263 9.83 4.57 17.58
N ASP A 264 10.58 4.63 16.47
CA ASP A 264 11.15 3.43 15.84
C ASP A 264 11.99 2.57 16.80
N GLU A 265 12.82 3.18 17.66
CA GLU A 265 13.64 2.42 18.63
C GLU A 265 12.78 1.70 19.67
N ALA A 266 11.84 2.41 20.31
CA ALA A 266 10.93 1.80 21.29
C ALA A 266 10.02 0.74 20.65
N LEU A 267 9.66 0.91 19.37
CA LEU A 267 8.92 -0.09 18.62
C LEU A 267 9.76 -1.36 18.39
N ARG A 268 11.06 -1.22 18.10
CA ARG A 268 11.98 -2.37 17.96
C ARG A 268 12.12 -3.12 19.28
N GLU A 269 12.38 -2.39 20.37
CA GLU A 269 12.49 -2.96 21.72
C GLU A 269 11.22 -3.74 22.10
N GLU A 270 10.05 -3.13 21.89
CA GLU A 270 8.77 -3.78 22.16
C GLU A 270 8.55 -5.00 21.22
N ALA A 271 8.85 -4.89 19.92
CA ALA A 271 8.65 -5.97 18.96
C ALA A 271 9.57 -7.18 19.18
N ALA A 272 10.76 -6.97 19.75
CA ALA A 272 11.69 -8.06 20.10
C ALA A 272 11.07 -9.05 21.11
N SER A 273 10.11 -8.59 21.92
CA SER A 273 9.45 -9.41 22.93
C SER A 273 8.22 -10.18 22.45
N TRP A 274 7.75 -9.95 21.22
CA TRP A 274 6.51 -10.58 20.75
C TRP A 274 6.71 -12.04 20.34
N THR A 275 5.79 -12.92 20.74
CA THR A 275 5.70 -14.29 20.19
C THR A 275 5.42 -14.30 18.69
N CYS A 276 4.59 -13.35 18.23
CA CYS A 276 4.36 -13.05 16.84
C CYS A 276 3.81 -11.64 16.63
N SER A 277 4.03 -11.10 15.44
CA SER A 277 3.29 -9.95 14.92
C SER A 277 2.09 -10.42 14.09
N ILE A 278 0.93 -9.81 14.28
CA ILE A 278 -0.27 -10.05 13.48
C ILE A 278 -0.53 -8.92 12.47
N ASN A 279 -0.87 -9.30 11.23
CA ASN A 279 -1.30 -8.39 10.15
C ASN A 279 -2.66 -8.86 9.58
N PRO A 280 -3.77 -8.67 10.33
CA PRO A 280 -5.05 -9.31 10.07
C PRO A 280 -5.90 -8.62 8.99
N LEU A 281 -5.43 -8.54 7.73
CA LEU A 281 -6.18 -7.85 6.67
C LEU A 281 -7.12 -8.79 5.91
N PHE A 282 -8.41 -8.87 6.25
CA PHE A 282 -9.38 -9.75 5.57
C PHE A 282 -10.03 -9.15 4.32
N CYS A 283 -9.37 -8.19 3.68
CA CYS A 283 -9.85 -7.55 2.47
C CYS A 283 -8.70 -7.01 1.62
N TYR A 284 -8.94 -6.84 0.33
CA TYR A 284 -8.04 -6.08 -0.54
C TYR A 284 -8.11 -4.59 -0.21
N ALA A 285 -7.05 -4.09 0.42
CA ALA A 285 -6.83 -2.66 0.65
C ALA A 285 -5.82 -2.11 -0.38
N ARG A 286 -5.78 -0.79 -0.58
CA ARG A 286 -4.81 -0.15 -1.48
C ARG A 286 -3.36 -0.54 -1.15
N GLY A 287 -2.53 -0.67 -2.18
CA GLY A 287 -1.09 -0.88 -2.07
C GLY A 287 -0.73 -2.16 -1.32
N ALA A 288 0.40 -2.12 -0.61
CA ALA A 288 0.94 -3.25 0.16
C ALA A 288 1.10 -2.88 1.64
N SER A 289 1.02 -3.88 2.54
CA SER A 289 1.24 -3.66 3.97
C SER A 289 2.72 -3.40 4.24
N THR A 290 3.07 -2.15 4.53
CA THR A 290 4.44 -1.76 4.91
C THR A 290 4.85 -2.31 6.27
N LYS A 291 3.89 -2.52 7.17
CA LYS A 291 4.13 -3.03 8.52
C LYS A 291 4.47 -4.51 8.50
N LEU A 292 3.85 -5.26 7.58
CA LEU A 292 4.24 -6.63 7.30
C LEU A 292 5.73 -6.73 6.93
N ALA A 293 6.21 -5.92 5.98
CA ALA A 293 7.62 -5.96 5.58
C ALA A 293 8.57 -5.57 6.72
N VAL A 294 8.21 -4.60 7.56
CA VAL A 294 9.05 -4.23 8.72
C VAL A 294 9.19 -5.41 9.67
N MET A 295 8.09 -6.07 10.04
CA MET A 295 8.12 -7.20 10.99
C MET A 295 8.84 -8.41 10.42
N LEU A 296 8.65 -8.70 9.13
CA LEU A 296 9.44 -9.71 8.43
C LEU A 296 10.92 -9.33 8.43
N GLY A 297 11.28 -8.09 8.07
CA GLY A 297 12.65 -7.62 8.06
C GLY A 297 13.37 -7.76 9.41
N TRP A 298 12.60 -7.64 10.50
CA TRP A 298 13.04 -7.82 11.89
C TRP A 298 13.16 -9.28 12.33
N GLY A 299 12.77 -10.24 11.49
CA GLY A 299 12.79 -11.67 11.82
C GLY A 299 11.70 -12.11 12.80
N VAL A 300 10.82 -11.21 13.24
CA VAL A 300 9.73 -11.54 14.18
C VAL A 300 8.72 -12.46 13.49
N PRO A 301 8.26 -13.56 14.12
CA PRO A 301 7.27 -14.44 13.51
C PRO A 301 6.02 -13.66 13.09
N VAL A 302 5.59 -13.80 11.83
CA VAL A 302 4.41 -13.11 11.32
C VAL A 302 3.26 -14.07 11.05
N LEU A 303 2.07 -13.71 11.55
CA LEU A 303 0.80 -14.26 11.10
C LEU A 303 0.02 -13.20 10.31
N THR A 304 -0.36 -13.52 9.08
CA THR A 304 -1.10 -12.61 8.17
C THR A 304 -2.23 -13.36 7.48
N THR A 305 -3.01 -12.66 6.66
CA THR A 305 -3.99 -13.26 5.73
C THR A 305 -3.38 -13.31 4.32
N PRO A 306 -4.01 -14.05 3.38
CA PRO A 306 -3.65 -13.98 1.96
C PRO A 306 -3.67 -12.56 1.38
N GLU A 307 -4.67 -11.76 1.74
CA GLU A 307 -4.77 -10.35 1.31
C GLU A 307 -3.75 -9.47 2.04
N GLY A 308 -3.36 -9.82 3.27
CA GLY A 308 -2.38 -9.08 4.06
C GLY A 308 -0.97 -9.19 3.49
N MET A 309 -0.65 -10.32 2.85
CA MET A 309 0.66 -10.58 2.22
C MET A 309 0.78 -10.10 0.77
N ARG A 310 -0.24 -9.40 0.25
CA ARG A 310 -0.21 -8.84 -1.10
C ARG A 310 0.94 -7.84 -1.29
N GLY A 311 1.41 -7.74 -2.52
CA GLY A 311 2.47 -6.81 -2.89
C GLY A 311 3.89 -7.31 -2.64
N TYR A 312 4.03 -8.58 -2.28
CA TYR A 312 5.30 -9.27 -2.07
C TYR A 312 5.31 -10.59 -2.83
N SER A 313 6.51 -11.09 -3.12
CA SER A 313 6.73 -12.43 -3.68
C SER A 313 7.32 -13.34 -2.63
N TRP A 314 6.93 -14.61 -2.66
CA TRP A 314 7.30 -15.58 -1.65
C TRP A 314 7.93 -16.85 -2.26
N PRO A 315 9.11 -16.77 -2.92
CA PRO A 315 9.69 -17.94 -3.59
C PRO A 315 10.06 -19.06 -2.59
N GLY A 316 10.45 -18.69 -1.36
CA GLY A 316 10.69 -19.62 -0.25
C GLY A 316 9.42 -20.10 0.47
N GLY A 317 8.24 -19.70 -0.01
CA GLY A 317 6.95 -19.91 0.65
C GLY A 317 6.51 -18.70 1.49
N PRO A 318 5.19 -18.49 1.65
CA PRO A 318 4.68 -17.36 2.41
C PRO A 318 4.92 -17.51 3.91
N PRO A 319 4.84 -16.41 4.69
CA PRO A 319 4.76 -16.47 6.15
C PRO A 319 3.53 -17.28 6.61
N ALA A 320 3.33 -17.43 7.92
CA ALA A 320 2.12 -18.09 8.41
C ALA A 320 0.86 -17.31 7.97
N THR A 321 -0.13 -18.02 7.42
CA THR A 321 -1.38 -17.42 6.94
C THR A 321 -2.61 -18.07 7.56
N ALA A 322 -3.68 -17.28 7.71
CA ALA A 322 -5.02 -17.75 8.02
C ALA A 322 -6.07 -16.88 7.32
N ASP A 323 -7.12 -17.52 6.79
CA ASP A 323 -8.00 -16.87 5.80
C ASP A 323 -9.29 -16.31 6.42
N THR A 324 -9.63 -16.75 7.63
CA THR A 324 -10.83 -16.29 8.35
C THR A 324 -10.47 -15.77 9.73
N PRO A 325 -11.25 -14.84 10.31
CA PRO A 325 -10.98 -14.32 11.65
C PRO A 325 -10.86 -15.42 12.71
N GLY A 326 -11.70 -16.47 12.64
CA GLY A 326 -11.66 -17.59 13.58
C GLY A 326 -10.37 -18.39 13.46
N ALA A 327 -10.03 -18.83 12.25
CA ALA A 327 -8.78 -19.55 11.99
C ALA A 327 -7.55 -18.72 12.33
N PHE A 328 -7.62 -17.40 12.12
CA PHE A 328 -6.56 -16.47 12.48
C PHE A 328 -6.39 -16.40 14.00
N ALA A 329 -7.47 -16.26 14.76
CA ALA A 329 -7.41 -16.29 16.22
C ALA A 329 -6.85 -17.63 16.73
N ASP A 330 -7.30 -18.76 16.18
CA ASP A 330 -6.77 -20.09 16.53
C ASP A 330 -5.25 -20.19 16.30
N ALA A 331 -4.79 -19.75 15.12
CA ALA A 331 -3.37 -19.77 14.78
C ALA A 331 -2.55 -18.83 15.67
N ALA A 332 -3.05 -17.61 15.94
CA ALA A 332 -2.38 -16.64 16.79
C ALA A 332 -2.22 -17.16 18.23
N LEU A 333 -3.28 -17.75 18.79
CA LEU A 333 -3.25 -18.35 20.13
C LEU A 333 -2.34 -19.58 20.19
N ALA A 334 -2.32 -20.41 19.13
CA ALA A 334 -1.41 -21.55 19.06
C ALA A 334 0.05 -21.10 19.04
N ILE A 335 0.38 -20.06 18.27
CA ILE A 335 1.73 -19.47 18.25
C ILE A 335 2.09 -18.92 19.64
N ALA A 336 1.18 -18.17 20.27
CA ALA A 336 1.47 -17.54 21.56
C ALA A 336 1.62 -18.53 22.73
N ARG A 337 0.93 -19.68 22.67
CA ARG A 337 0.89 -20.68 23.77
C ARG A 337 1.83 -21.87 23.59
N GLN A 338 2.20 -22.21 22.35
CA GLN A 338 2.90 -23.45 22.04
C GLN A 338 4.28 -23.15 21.42
N PRO A 339 5.40 -23.33 22.17
CA PRO A 339 6.73 -23.02 21.68
C PRO A 339 7.06 -23.68 20.33
N ALA A 340 6.66 -24.94 20.12
CA ALA A 340 6.89 -25.64 18.86
C ALA A 340 6.16 -25.01 17.66
N VAL A 341 4.95 -24.47 17.87
CA VAL A 341 4.19 -23.78 16.81
C VAL A 341 4.82 -22.42 16.52
N ARG A 342 5.26 -21.71 17.56
CA ARG A 342 6.03 -20.46 17.45
C ARG A 342 7.31 -20.65 16.64
N GLU A 343 8.12 -21.65 16.96
CA GLU A 343 9.35 -21.94 16.20
C GLU A 343 9.06 -22.25 14.73
N LYS A 344 7.97 -22.96 14.45
CA LYS A 344 7.55 -23.23 13.06
C LYS A 344 7.13 -21.94 12.33
N ALA A 345 6.43 -21.03 13.01
CA ALA A 345 6.06 -19.72 12.43
C ALA A 345 7.29 -18.83 12.21
N HIS A 346 8.25 -18.87 13.13
CA HIS A 346 9.54 -18.19 12.98
C HIS A 346 10.31 -18.73 11.77
N ALA A 347 10.48 -20.05 11.66
CA ALA A 347 11.13 -20.68 10.52
C ALA A 347 10.48 -20.30 9.19
N LYS A 348 9.14 -20.27 9.11
CA LYS A 348 8.42 -19.78 7.92
C LYS A 348 8.73 -18.32 7.59
N THR A 349 8.87 -17.47 8.61
CA THR A 349 9.25 -16.06 8.43
C THR A 349 10.66 -15.95 7.83
N LEU A 350 11.62 -16.70 8.38
CA LEU A 350 12.98 -16.75 7.85
C LEU A 350 13.04 -17.32 6.42
N MET A 351 12.23 -18.34 6.11
CA MET A 351 12.10 -18.89 4.76
C MET A 351 11.54 -17.85 3.77
N ALA A 352 10.52 -17.09 4.18
CA ALA A 352 9.95 -16.01 3.37
C ALA A 352 10.98 -14.89 3.07
N LEU A 353 11.98 -14.71 3.94
CA LEU A 353 13.08 -13.76 3.79
C LEU A 353 14.30 -14.30 3.04
N ALA A 354 14.37 -15.61 2.77
CA ALA A 354 15.57 -16.23 2.21
C ALA A 354 15.86 -15.76 0.77
N THR A 355 14.81 -15.42 0.01
CA THR A 355 14.88 -14.98 -1.38
C THR A 355 14.00 -13.75 -1.62
N PRO A 356 14.32 -12.62 -0.97
CA PRO A 356 13.47 -11.44 -1.06
C PRO A 356 13.55 -10.86 -2.47
N TYR A 357 12.43 -10.34 -2.95
CA TYR A 357 12.44 -9.53 -4.16
C TYR A 357 13.33 -8.30 -3.94
N THR A 358 14.22 -8.00 -4.87
CA THR A 358 15.23 -6.93 -4.72
C THR A 358 14.92 -5.74 -5.60
N ILE A 359 15.57 -4.60 -5.32
CA ILE A 359 15.52 -3.42 -6.19
C ILE A 359 16.03 -3.75 -7.59
N ASP A 360 17.04 -4.61 -7.73
CA ASP A 360 17.57 -4.98 -9.05
C ASP A 360 16.58 -5.84 -9.85
N MET A 361 15.83 -6.72 -9.20
CA MET A 361 14.75 -7.47 -9.85
C MET A 361 13.63 -6.53 -10.31
N ALA A 362 13.24 -5.57 -9.48
CA ALA A 362 12.29 -4.52 -9.86
C ALA A 362 12.79 -3.69 -11.05
N ALA A 363 14.06 -3.29 -11.00
CA ALA A 363 14.72 -2.51 -12.03
C ALA A 363 14.82 -3.25 -13.36
N GLN A 364 15.17 -4.54 -13.33
CA GLN A 364 15.19 -5.40 -14.51
C GLN A 364 13.79 -5.50 -15.12
N ALA A 365 12.76 -5.77 -14.31
CA ALA A 365 11.38 -5.86 -14.78
C ALA A 365 10.90 -4.54 -15.41
N ILE A 366 11.25 -3.39 -14.80
CA ILE A 366 10.96 -2.06 -15.37
C ILE A 366 11.70 -1.87 -16.70
N SER A 367 13.00 -2.19 -16.77
CA SER A 367 13.79 -2.04 -17.99
C SER A 367 13.23 -2.86 -19.16
N GLU A 368 12.95 -4.14 -18.92
CA GLU A 368 12.34 -5.04 -19.90
C GLU A 368 10.95 -4.56 -20.34
N PHE A 369 10.11 -4.18 -19.37
CA PHE A 369 8.79 -3.64 -19.65
C PHE A 369 8.85 -2.41 -20.54
N MET A 370 9.81 -1.51 -20.30
CA MET A 370 10.00 -0.28 -21.06
C MET A 370 10.65 -0.50 -22.44
N SER A 371 11.30 -1.64 -22.71
CA SER A 371 11.87 -1.93 -24.04
C SER A 371 10.85 -2.52 -25.03
N VAL A 372 9.81 -3.21 -24.56
CA VAL A 372 8.83 -3.92 -25.42
C VAL A 372 8.03 -2.95 -26.32
N LYS A 373 7.94 -1.67 -25.98
CA LYS A 373 7.17 -0.67 -26.75
C LYS A 373 7.70 -0.38 -28.16
N GLN A 374 8.91 -0.84 -28.50
CA GLN A 374 9.50 -0.61 -29.83
C GLN A 374 8.97 -1.54 -30.93
N ALA A 375 8.16 -2.55 -30.59
CA ALA A 375 7.50 -3.40 -31.57
C ALA A 375 6.02 -2.99 -31.71
N GLU A 376 5.73 -1.92 -32.45
CA GLU A 376 4.34 -1.64 -32.82
C GLU A 376 3.79 -2.80 -33.68
N PRO A 377 2.60 -3.33 -33.35
CA PRO A 377 1.90 -4.20 -34.29
C PRO A 377 1.57 -3.39 -35.53
N ALA A 378 2.09 -3.83 -36.68
CA ALA A 378 1.79 -3.26 -37.99
C ALA A 378 0.29 -2.97 -38.07
N HIS A 379 -0.06 -1.69 -38.25
CA HIS A 379 -1.43 -1.24 -38.39
C HIS A 379 -2.18 -2.17 -39.37
N ILE A 380 -3.01 -3.07 -38.85
CA ILE A 380 -4.03 -3.73 -39.64
C ILE A 380 -4.98 -2.60 -40.04
N GLY A 381 -4.93 -2.24 -41.33
CA GLY A 381 -5.65 -1.12 -41.89
C GLY A 381 -7.10 -1.09 -41.40
N LYS A 382 -7.53 0.09 -40.94
CA LYS A 382 -8.92 0.39 -40.62
C LYS A 382 -9.82 -0.12 -41.75
N ARG A 383 -10.76 -1.01 -41.42
CA ARG A 383 -11.93 -1.28 -42.26
C ARG A 383 -13.06 -0.36 -41.84
#